data_AF-A0A2J7VIC6-F1
#
_entry.id   AF-A0A2J7VIC6-F1
#
_cell.length_a   1.000
_cell.length_b   1.000
_cell.length_c   1.000
_cell.angle_alpha   90.00
_cell.angle_beta   90.00
_cell.angle_gamma   90.00
#
_symmetry.space_group_name_H-M   'P 1'
#
loop_
_entity.id
_entity.type
_entity.pdbx_description
1 polymer ?
#
loop_
_entity_poly.entity_id
_entity_poly.type
_entity_poly.pdbx_seq_one_letter_code
_entity_poly.pdbx_strand_id
1 'polypeptide(L)'
;MKAPTTFAVSRASSFDVFYRYEDVRYAPSLDEFDNPIGEGRVDILCREFRVTKQTAKGVWLDVHGAPKFVRLSANKRYACPTKEEAAASLIARKRAQVRIYEGRAMAARKALDLAEMLLATPDPAAD
;
A
#
# COMPACT_ATOMS: atom_id res chain seq x y z
N MET A 1 21.66 3.09 52.03
CA MET A 1 21.37 2.52 50.69
C MET A 1 20.03 3.08 50.23
N LYS A 2 20.01 3.88 49.15
CA LYS A 2 18.77 4.46 48.60
C LYS A 2 18.14 3.44 47.63
N ALA A 3 16.85 3.17 47.81
CA ALA A 3 16.07 2.35 46.90
C ALA A 3 16.03 2.99 45.49
N PRO A 4 16.03 2.21 44.40
CA PRO A 4 15.84 2.78 43.08
C PRO A 4 14.38 3.20 42.92
N THR A 5 14.18 4.52 42.82
CA THR A 5 12.93 5.14 42.37
C THR A 5 12.60 4.60 40.98
N THR A 6 11.69 3.63 40.93
CA THR A 6 11.15 3.12 39.68
C THR A 6 10.28 4.22 39.08
N PHE A 7 10.77 4.86 38.02
CA PHE A 7 9.99 5.81 37.24
C PHE A 7 8.82 5.06 36.61
N ALA A 8 7.61 5.31 37.12
CA ALA A 8 6.38 4.94 36.46
C ALA A 8 6.31 5.67 35.12
N VAL A 9 6.50 4.93 34.02
CA VAL A 9 6.22 5.42 32.67
C VAL A 9 4.72 5.69 32.59
N SER A 10 4.37 6.97 32.43
CA SER A 10 2.99 7.44 32.35
C SER A 10 2.28 6.88 31.10
N ARG A 11 1.09 6.34 31.38
CA ARG A 11 0.00 5.82 30.52
C ARG A 11 0.16 5.96 29.01
N ALA A 12 0.23 4.81 28.36
CA ALA A 12 0.00 4.60 26.94
C ALA A 12 -1.30 5.30 26.48
N SER A 13 -1.19 6.03 25.38
CA SER A 13 -2.32 6.34 24.50
C SER A 13 -2.91 5.01 24.01
N SER A 14 -3.94 4.52 24.70
CA SER A 14 -4.62 3.29 24.29
C SER A 14 -5.43 3.57 23.05
N PHE A 15 -4.93 3.12 21.90
CA PHE A 15 -5.71 3.06 20.69
C PHE A 15 -6.34 1.67 20.60
N ASP A 16 -7.68 1.62 20.57
CA ASP A 16 -8.41 0.35 20.46
C ASP A 16 -8.50 -0.13 19.00
N VAL A 17 -8.36 0.80 18.05
CA VAL A 17 -8.50 0.58 16.60
C VAL A 17 -7.37 1.28 15.85
N PHE A 18 -6.86 0.62 14.81
CA PHE A 18 -5.93 1.17 13.83
C PHE A 18 -6.59 1.21 12.46
N TYR A 19 -6.23 2.20 11.65
CA TYR A 19 -6.84 2.49 10.35
C TYR A 19 -5.87 2.23 9.20
N ARG A 20 -6.38 1.75 8.08
CA ARG A 20 -5.63 1.67 6.82
C ARG A 20 -6.56 1.98 5.67
N TYR A 21 -6.18 2.95 4.84
CA TYR A 21 -6.88 3.17 3.59
C TYR A 21 -6.33 2.26 2.49
N GLU A 22 -7.23 1.66 1.73
CA GLU A 22 -6.92 0.77 0.61
C GLU A 22 -7.66 1.22 -0.63
N ASP A 23 -7.01 1.11 -1.78
CA ASP A 23 -7.68 1.23 -3.07
C ASP A 23 -8.27 -0.14 -3.44
N VAL A 24 -9.58 -0.17 -3.62
CA VAL A 24 -10.30 -1.35 -4.08
C VAL A 24 -10.73 -1.11 -5.51
N ARG A 25 -10.40 -2.06 -6.37
CA ARG A 25 -10.79 -2.05 -7.77
C ARG A 25 -11.98 -2.96 -7.95
N TYR A 26 -13.07 -2.41 -8.45
CA TYR A 26 -14.25 -3.18 -8.82
C TYR A 26 -14.22 -3.42 -10.32
N ALA A 27 -14.53 -4.66 -10.70
CA ALA A 27 -14.78 -5.01 -12.09
C ALA A 27 -15.96 -4.18 -12.63
N PRO A 28 -16.01 -3.92 -13.94
CA PRO A 28 -17.21 -3.39 -14.57
C PRO A 28 -18.40 -4.33 -14.34
N SER A 29 -19.63 -3.78 -14.35
CA SER A 29 -20.84 -4.60 -14.38
C SER A 29 -20.86 -5.45 -15.65
N LEU A 30 -21.53 -6.61 -15.62
CA LEU A 30 -21.64 -7.48 -16.78
C LEU A 30 -23.04 -7.42 -17.39
N ASP A 31 -23.14 -7.62 -18.70
CA ASP A 31 -24.40 -7.90 -19.38
C ASP A 31 -24.83 -9.37 -19.20
N GLU A 32 -25.94 -9.75 -19.84
CA GLU A 32 -26.47 -11.12 -19.79
C GLU A 32 -25.58 -12.17 -20.49
N PHE A 33 -24.54 -11.74 -21.21
CA PHE A 33 -23.56 -12.57 -21.91
C PHE A 33 -22.15 -12.47 -21.31
N ASP A 34 -22.04 -12.01 -20.06
CA ASP A 34 -20.78 -11.79 -19.34
C ASP A 34 -19.85 -10.75 -19.98
N ASN A 35 -20.35 -9.87 -20.86
CA ASN A 35 -19.55 -8.78 -21.40
C ASN A 35 -19.51 -7.60 -20.44
N PRO A 36 -18.34 -6.94 -20.25
CA PRO A 36 -18.23 -5.78 -19.41
C PRO A 36 -19.02 -4.59 -19.96
N ILE A 37 -19.95 -4.09 -19.16
CA ILE A 37 -20.69 -2.84 -19.34
C ILE A 37 -19.95 -1.73 -18.60
N GLY A 38 -19.36 -0.81 -19.37
CA GLY A 38 -18.70 0.38 -18.86
C GLY A 38 -17.31 0.12 -18.27
N GLU A 39 -16.79 1.13 -17.57
CA GLU A 39 -15.46 1.06 -16.94
C GLU A 39 -15.54 0.51 -15.52
N GLY A 40 -14.52 -0.26 -15.13
CA GLY A 40 -14.32 -0.61 -13.73
C GLY A 40 -14.02 0.65 -12.91
N ARG A 41 -14.39 0.64 -11.62
CA ARG A 41 -14.16 1.78 -10.73
C ARG A 41 -13.12 1.50 -9.67
N VAL A 42 -12.49 2.56 -9.15
CA VAL A 42 -11.57 2.50 -8.02
C VAL A 42 -12.15 3.30 -6.87
N ASP A 43 -12.36 2.63 -5.74
CA ASP A 43 -12.83 3.28 -4.50
C ASP A 43 -11.72 3.25 -3.45
N ILE A 44 -11.72 4.24 -2.57
CA ILE A 44 -10.84 4.26 -1.39
C ILE A 44 -11.65 3.85 -0.16
N LEU A 45 -11.33 2.69 0.41
CA LEU A 45 -11.98 2.17 1.60
C LEU A 45 -11.11 2.36 2.84
N CYS A 46 -11.74 2.78 3.95
CA CYS A 46 -11.12 2.79 5.26
C CYS A 46 -11.32 1.42 5.93
N ARG A 47 -10.23 0.69 6.18
CA ARG A 47 -10.24 -0.54 6.98
C ARG A 47 -9.88 -0.22 8.42
N GLU A 48 -10.64 -0.80 9.33
CA GLU A 48 -10.45 -0.69 10.77
C GLU A 48 -9.96 -2.04 11.31
N PHE A 49 -8.89 -2.01 12.11
CA PHE A 49 -8.27 -3.18 12.70
C PHE A 49 -8.26 -3.06 14.20
N ARG A 50 -8.86 -4.04 14.88
CA ARG A 50 -8.89 -4.09 16.34
C ARG A 50 -7.51 -4.42 16.89
N VAL A 51 -7.10 -3.73 17.94
CA VAL A 51 -5.88 -4.05 18.68
C VAL A 51 -6.17 -5.23 19.61
N THR A 52 -5.42 -6.32 19.45
CA THR A 52 -5.51 -7.51 20.31
C THR A 52 -4.56 -7.45 21.50
N LYS A 53 -3.40 -6.81 21.33
CA LYS A 53 -2.39 -6.68 22.38
C LYS A 53 -1.53 -5.44 22.17
N GLN A 54 -1.33 -4.66 23.22
CA GLN A 54 -0.39 -3.54 23.21
C GLN A 54 0.91 -3.90 23.93
N THR A 55 2.03 -3.40 23.42
CA THR A 55 3.37 -3.54 24.00
C THR A 55 4.07 -2.19 23.96
N ALA A 56 5.12 -1.99 24.75
CA ALA A 56 5.87 -0.72 24.77
C ALA A 56 6.43 -0.30 23.40
N LYS A 57 6.66 -1.24 22.48
CA LYS A 57 7.25 -0.96 21.15
C LYS A 57 6.22 -0.92 20.01
N GLY A 58 5.02 -1.44 20.23
CA GLY A 58 4.13 -1.79 19.13
C GLY A 58 2.79 -2.35 19.56
N VAL A 59 1.91 -2.52 18.59
CA VAL A 59 0.58 -3.10 18.76
C VAL A 59 0.44 -4.35 17.89
N TRP A 60 -0.31 -5.32 18.38
CA TRP A 60 -0.78 -6.45 17.61
C TRP A 60 -2.20 -6.15 17.14
N LEU A 61 -2.44 -6.28 15.85
CA LEU A 61 -3.73 -6.08 15.21
C LEU A 61 -4.32 -7.43 14.80
N ASP A 62 -5.64 -7.56 14.90
CA ASP A 62 -6.37 -8.63 14.21
C ASP A 62 -6.64 -8.19 12.76
N VAL A 63 -5.99 -8.86 11.81
CA VAL A 63 -6.15 -8.64 10.37
C VAL A 63 -6.84 -9.86 9.79
N HIS A 64 -8.18 -9.84 9.77
CA HIS A 64 -9.01 -10.91 9.23
C HIS A 64 -8.73 -12.28 9.87
N GLY A 65 -8.58 -12.33 11.20
CA GLY A 65 -8.29 -13.54 11.96
C GLY A 65 -6.79 -13.84 12.08
N ALA A 66 -5.92 -13.07 11.42
CA ALA A 66 -4.47 -13.24 11.50
C ALA A 66 -3.82 -12.12 12.33
N PRO A 67 -2.99 -12.44 13.33
CA PRO A 67 -2.30 -11.43 14.14
C PRO A 67 -1.21 -10.74 13.32
N LYS A 68 -1.17 -9.40 13.36
CA LYS A 68 -0.15 -8.59 12.69
C LYS A 68 0.47 -7.56 13.63
N PHE A 69 1.79 -7.62 13.79
CA PHE A 69 2.52 -6.66 14.61
C PHE A 69 2.81 -5.35 13.84
N VAL A 70 2.53 -4.23 14.49
CA VAL A 70 2.81 -2.88 14.01
C VAL A 70 3.71 -2.17 15.01
N ARG A 71 4.92 -1.84 14.59
CA ARG A 71 5.88 -1.07 15.39
C ARG A 71 5.51 0.41 15.34
N LEU A 72 5.25 1.02 16.50
CA LEU A 72 4.77 2.41 16.59
C LEU A 72 5.83 3.43 16.11
N SER A 73 7.12 3.12 16.31
CA SER A 73 8.24 3.96 15.88
C SER A 73 8.65 3.78 14.41
N ALA A 74 7.97 2.92 13.66
CA ALA A 74 8.29 2.74 12.24
C ALA A 74 7.65 3.87 11.41
N ASN A 75 8.41 4.40 10.45
CA ASN A 75 7.85 5.32 9.44
C ASN A 75 6.88 4.59 8.51
N LYS A 76 7.22 3.34 8.13
CA LYS A 76 6.37 2.47 7.30
C LYS A 76 5.58 1.53 8.20
N ARG A 77 4.36 1.92 8.52
CA ARG A 77 3.41 1.11 9.32
C ARG A 77 2.39 0.43 8.42
N TYR A 78 1.93 -0.75 8.83
CA TYR A 78 0.87 -1.46 8.11
C TYR A 78 -0.47 -0.73 8.22
N ALA A 79 -0.82 -0.29 9.44
CA ALA A 79 -1.97 0.55 9.74
C ALA A 79 -1.53 1.67 10.70
N CYS A 80 -2.29 2.76 10.79
CA CYS A 80 -1.96 3.93 11.58
C CYS A 80 -2.98 4.16 12.72
N PRO A 81 -2.61 4.79 13.84
CA PRO A 81 -3.52 5.09 14.93
C PRO A 81 -4.67 6.04 14.56
N THR A 82 -4.49 6.89 13.55
CA THR A 82 -5.51 7.85 13.09
C THR A 82 -5.81 7.72 11.60
N LYS A 83 -6.98 8.21 11.19
CA LYS A 83 -7.41 8.21 9.79
C LYS A 83 -6.52 9.14 8.95
N GLU A 84 -6.11 10.28 9.50
CA GLU A 84 -5.25 11.26 8.82
C GLU A 84 -3.88 10.65 8.49
N GLU A 85 -3.27 9.98 9.47
CA GLU A 85 -2.00 9.28 9.26
C GLU A 85 -2.16 8.11 8.27
N ALA A 86 -3.28 7.41 8.29
CA ALA A 86 -3.59 6.35 7.34
C ALA A 86 -3.75 6.89 5.90
N ALA A 87 -4.38 8.06 5.74
CA ALA A 87 -4.57 8.72 4.46
C ALA A 87 -3.23 9.22 3.91
N ALA A 88 -2.40 9.86 4.73
CA ALA A 88 -1.04 10.26 4.37
C ALA A 88 -0.20 9.05 3.93
N SER A 89 -0.31 7.91 4.63
CA SER A 89 0.33 6.65 4.27
C SER A 89 -0.14 6.12 2.91
N LEU A 90 -1.45 6.16 2.61
CA LEU A 90 -1.97 5.80 1.29
C LEU A 90 -1.39 6.69 0.19
N ILE A 91 -1.43 8.02 0.36
CA ILE A 91 -0.89 8.98 -0.61
C ILE A 91 0.57 8.69 -0.90
N ALA A 92 1.39 8.48 0.14
CA ALA A 92 2.80 8.16 -0.01
C ALA A 92 3.01 6.86 -0.82
N ARG A 93 2.24 5.80 -0.52
CA ARG A 93 2.30 4.55 -1.29
C ARG A 93 1.89 4.73 -2.75
N LYS A 94 0.82 5.50 -3.00
CA LYS A 94 0.31 5.74 -4.36
C LYS A 94 1.25 6.59 -5.21
N ARG A 95 1.84 7.64 -4.63
CA ARG A 95 2.91 8.42 -5.29
C ARG A 95 4.10 7.53 -5.66
N ALA A 96 4.53 6.67 -4.74
CA ALA A 96 5.60 5.73 -5.03
C ALA A 96 5.22 4.74 -6.13
N GLN A 97 3.97 4.24 -6.14
CA GLN A 97 3.46 3.34 -7.16
C GLN A 97 3.41 3.99 -8.54
N VAL A 98 2.87 5.22 -8.65
CA VAL A 98 2.84 6.01 -9.89
C VAL A 98 4.24 6.15 -10.46
N ARG A 99 5.20 6.62 -9.65
CA ARG A 99 6.59 6.78 -10.07
C ARG A 99 7.21 5.47 -10.60
N ILE A 100 6.94 4.34 -9.94
CA ILE A 100 7.44 3.04 -10.38
C ILE A 100 6.82 2.64 -11.73
N TYR A 101 5.52 2.87 -11.90
CA TYR A 101 4.80 2.50 -13.12
C TYR A 101 5.19 3.37 -14.31
N GLU A 102 5.34 4.68 -14.12
CA GLU A 102 5.87 5.57 -15.14
C GLU A 102 7.28 5.15 -15.59
N GLY A 103 8.17 4.85 -14.63
CA GLY A 103 9.50 4.34 -14.94
C GLY A 103 9.47 3.04 -15.76
N ARG A 104 8.55 2.12 -15.43
CA ARG A 104 8.36 0.87 -16.18
C ARG A 104 7.79 1.10 -17.58
N ALA A 105 6.81 2.00 -17.71
CA ALA A 105 6.22 2.35 -19.00
C ALA A 105 7.25 3.00 -19.93
N MET A 106 8.08 3.91 -19.42
CA MET A 106 9.18 4.52 -20.18
C MET A 106 10.21 3.47 -20.64
N ALA A 107 10.60 2.55 -19.76
CA ALA A 107 11.53 1.48 -20.11
C ALA A 107 10.96 0.57 -21.22
N ALA A 108 9.68 0.20 -21.10
CA ALA A 108 8.99 -0.60 -22.11
C ALA A 108 8.89 0.14 -23.46
N ARG A 109 8.58 1.44 -23.43
CA ARG A 109 8.54 2.28 -24.65
C ARG A 109 9.89 2.28 -25.36
N LYS A 110 10.98 2.55 -24.63
CA LYS A 110 12.32 2.56 -25.20
C LYS A 110 12.70 1.22 -25.83
N ALA A 111 12.32 0.11 -25.19
CA ALA A 111 12.57 -1.22 -25.74
C ALA A 111 11.78 -1.48 -27.04
N LEU A 112 10.52 -1.01 -27.09
CA LEU A 112 9.69 -1.09 -28.28
C LEU A 112 10.30 -0.29 -29.44
N ASP A 113 10.68 0.97 -29.20
CA ASP A 113 11.28 1.83 -30.23
C ASP A 113 12.58 1.20 -30.80
N LEU A 114 13.41 0.61 -29.93
CA LEU A 114 14.63 -0.10 -30.35
C LEU A 114 14.32 -1.32 -31.22
N ALA A 115 13.31 -2.10 -30.85
CA ALA A 115 12.89 -3.27 -31.61
C ALA A 115 12.32 -2.88 -32.99
N GLU A 116 11.55 -1.79 -33.06
CA GLU A 116 11.03 -1.26 -34.32
C GLU A 116 12.15 -0.78 -35.25
N MET A 117 13.19 -0.13 -34.71
CA MET A 117 14.36 0.28 -35.50
C MET A 117 15.16 -0.90 -36.07
N LEU A 118 15.21 -2.03 -35.37
CA LEU A 118 15.86 -3.25 -35.88
C LEU A 118 15.15 -3.79 -37.13
N LEU A 119 13.82 -3.74 -37.17
CA LEU A 119 13.05 -4.16 -38.34
C LEU A 119 13.15 -3.17 -39.51
N ALA A 120 13.33 -1.88 -39.20
CA ALA A 120 13.44 -0.82 -40.20
C ALA A 120 14.83 -0.76 -40.86
N THR A 121 15.84 -1.44 -40.32
CA THR A 121 17.17 -1.51 -40.92
C THR A 121 17.25 -2.75 -41.82
N PRO A 122 17.23 -2.61 -43.16
CA PRO A 122 17.38 -3.77 -44.03
C PRO A 122 18.76 -4.39 -43.85
N ASP A 123 18.82 -5.72 -43.92
CA ASP A 123 20.05 -6.49 -43.79
C ASP A 123 21.00 -6.12 -44.96
N PRO A 124 22.20 -5.58 -44.69
CA PRO A 124 23.14 -5.19 -45.75
C PRO A 124 23.70 -6.39 -46.53
N ALA A 125 23.35 -7.63 -46.17
CA ALA A 125 23.79 -8.86 -46.81
C ALA A 125 22.73 -9.52 -47.72
N ALA A 126 21.64 -8.82 -48.06
CA ALA A 126 20.54 -9.37 -48.88
C ALA A 126 20.69 -9.18 -50.40
N ASP A 127 21.85 -8.73 -50.90
CA ASP A 127 22.17 -8.61 -52.34
C ASP A 127 23.30 -9.57 -52.78
#